data_AF-F4YD09-F1
#
_entry.id   AF-F4YD09-F1
#
_cell.length_a   1.000
_cell.length_b   1.000
_cell.length_c   1.000
_cell.angle_alpha   90.00
_cell.angle_beta   90.00
_cell.angle_gamma   90.00
#
_symmetry.space_group_name_H-M   'P 1'
#
loop_
_entity.id
_entity.type
_entity.pdbx_description
1 polymer ?
#
loop_
_entity_poly.entity_id
_entity_poly.type
_entity_poly.pdbx_seq_one_letter_code
_entity_poly.pdbx_strand_id
1 'polypeptide(L)' 'MATKAICVLKGDGPVQGTIHFEAKGNTVVVTGSITGLTEGDHGFHVHQFGDNTQGC' A
#
# COMPACT_ATOMS: atom_id res chain seq x y z
N MET A 1 -21.51 8.19 -4.85
CA MET A 1 -20.44 7.24 -5.19
C MET A 1 -19.22 7.60 -4.35
N ALA A 2 -18.62 6.64 -3.63
CA ALA A 2 -17.39 6.91 -2.88
C ALA A 2 -16.17 6.84 -3.81
N THR A 3 -15.23 7.76 -3.66
CA THR A 3 -13.94 7.72 -4.39
C THR A 3 -13.09 6.57 -3.86
N LYS A 4 -12.54 5.75 -4.76
CA LYS A 4 -11.77 4.54 -4.43
C LYS A 4 -10.46 4.50 -5.19
N ALA A 5 -9.42 3.95 -4.56
CA ALA A 5 -8.13 3.67 -5.18
C ALA A 5 -7.55 2.34 -4.68
N ILE A 6 -6.59 1.79 -5.42
CA ILE A 6 -5.93 0.51 -5.13
C ILE A 6 -4.43 0.66 -5.38
N CYS A 7 -3.60 0.09 -4.51
CA CYS A 7 -2.16 -0.04 -4.67
C CYS A 7 -1.76 -1.52 -4.58
N VAL A 8 -0.97 -1.98 -5.55
CA VAL A 8 -0.38 -3.33 -5.53
C VAL A 8 1.08 -3.19 -5.16
N LEU A 9 1.48 -3.82 -4.05
CA LEU A 9 2.83 -3.78 -3.51
C LEU A 9 3.65 -4.93 -4.09
N LYS A 10 4.82 -4.60 -4.63
CA LYS A 10 5.87 -5.53 -5.08
C LYS A 10 7.24 -4.93 -4.83
N GLY A 11 8.25 -5.79 -4.70
CA GLY A 11 9.66 -5.44 -4.62
C GLY A 11 10.53 -6.63 -4.99
N ASP A 12 11.84 -6.54 -4.73
CA ASP A 12 12.80 -7.58 -5.10
C ASP A 12 12.69 -8.86 -4.25
N GLY A 13 12.06 -8.77 -3.07
CA GLY A 13 11.88 -9.87 -2.13
C GLY A 13 10.52 -10.59 -2.26
N PRO A 14 10.21 -11.51 -1.32
CA PRO A 14 8.95 -12.25 -1.31
C PRO A 14 7.75 -11.42 -0.86
N VAL A 15 7.99 -10.17 -0.41
CA VAL A 15 6.94 -9.29 0.12
C VAL A 15 6.05 -8.79 -1.01
N GLN A 16 4.75 -9.01 -0.86
CA GLN A 16 3.74 -8.55 -1.81
C GLN A 16 2.41 -8.29 -1.10
N GLY A 17 1.55 -7.48 -1.70
CA GLY A 17 0.26 -7.17 -1.10
C GLY A 17 -0.64 -6.31 -1.96
N THR A 18 -1.87 -6.16 -1.51
CA THR A 18 -2.86 -5.27 -2.13
C THR A 18 -3.49 -4.40 -1.05
N ILE A 19 -3.43 -3.08 -1.25
CA ILE A 19 -4.02 -2.08 -0.38
C ILE A 19 -5.14 -1.35 -1.11
N HIS A 20 -6.27 -1.21 -0.44
CA HIS A 20 -7.46 -0.50 -0.88
C HIS A 20 -7.63 0.78 -0.09
N PHE A 21 -8.04 1.84 -0.78
CA PHE A 21 -8.35 3.15 -0.22
C PHE A 21 -9.78 3.52 -0.57
N GLU A 22 -10.56 3.92 0.43
CA GLU A 22 -11.92 4.42 0.24
C GLU A 22 -12.09 5.75 0.98
N ALA A 23 -12.45 6.81 0.26
CA ALA A 23 -12.75 8.11 0.86
C ALA A 23 -14.10 8.05 1.60
N LYS A 24 -14.08 8.43 2.88
CA LYS A 24 -15.26 8.54 3.76
C LYS A 24 -15.31 9.93 4.39
N GLY A 25 -15.94 10.88 3.70
CA GLY A 25 -15.98 12.27 4.13
C GLY A 25 -14.58 12.88 4.13
N ASN A 26 -14.10 13.30 5.29
CA ASN A 26 -12.76 13.91 5.46
C ASN A 26 -11.67 12.90 5.82
N THR A 27 -11.97 11.60 5.85
CA THR A 27 -10.98 10.54 6.15
C THR A 27 -10.90 9.54 5.00
N VAL A 28 -9.80 8.79 4.97
CA VAL A 28 -9.61 7.67 4.06
C VAL A 28 -9.49 6.40 4.87
N VAL A 29 -10.32 5.41 4.58
CA VAL A 29 -10.20 4.06 5.14
C VAL A 29 -9.22 3.29 4.28
N VAL A 30 -8.18 2.74 4.93
CA VAL A 30 -7.14 1.93 4.29
C VAL A 30 -7.28 0.50 4.78
N THR A 31 -7.47 -0.45 3.88
CA THR A 31 -7.59 -1.88 4.18
C THR A 31 -6.77 -2.70 3.20
N GLY A 32 -6.28 -3.86 3.61
CA GLY A 32 -5.50 -4.71 2.72
C GLY A 32 -4.83 -5.86 3.42
N SER A 33 -4.01 -6.58 2.66
CA SER A 33 -3.16 -7.66 3.15
C SER A 33 -1.78 -7.57 2.52
N ILE A 34 -0.75 -7.77 3.34
CA ILE A 34 0.65 -7.84 2.94
C ILE A 34 1.18 -9.17 3.49
N THR A 35 1.81 -9.96 2.63
CA THR A 35 2.39 -11.27 2.99
C THR A 35 3.89 -11.29 2.67
N GLY A 36 4.59 -12.28 3.22
CA GLY A 36 6.05 -12.44 3.03
C GLY A 36 6.92 -11.55 3.93
N LEU A 37 6.31 -10.81 4.86
CA LEU A 37 7.00 -10.05 5.91
C LEU A 37 7.54 -10.99 6.99
N THR A 38 8.67 -10.62 7.60
CA THR A 38 9.12 -11.23 8.86
C THR A 38 8.17 -10.85 9.99
N GLU A 39 8.15 -11.64 11.07
CA GLU A 39 7.40 -11.27 12.28
C GLU A 39 7.91 -9.93 12.85
N GLY A 40 6.98 -9.10 13.33
CA GLY A 40 7.25 -7.80 13.92
C GLY A 40 6.48 -6.66 13.26
N ASP A 41 6.69 -5.45 13.78
CA ASP A 41 6.12 -4.22 13.23
C ASP A 41 6.92 -3.74 12.02
N HIS A 42 6.22 -3.26 11.00
CA HIS A 42 6.82 -2.76 9.75
C HIS A 42 6.30 -1.35 9.46
N GLY A 43 7.18 -0.47 9.01
CA GLY A 43 6.81 0.89 8.61
C GLY A 43 5.90 0.89 7.38
N PHE A 44 4.89 1.77 7.38
CA PHE A 44 3.95 1.91 6.28
C PHE A 44 3.69 3.40 5.99
N HIS A 45 4.14 3.88 4.83
CA HIS A 45 4.16 5.30 4.49
C HIS A 45 3.73 5.53 3.03
N VAL A 46 3.27 6.74 2.73
CA VAL A 46 3.06 7.20 1.36
C VAL A 46 4.29 7.99 0.92
N HIS A 47 4.90 7.60 -0.20
CA HIS A 47 6.05 8.31 -0.77
C HIS A 47 5.59 9.42 -1.71
N GLN A 48 6.45 10.43 -1.91
CA GLN A 48 6.14 11.61 -2.70
C GLN A 48 5.90 11.30 -4.18
N PHE A 49 6.64 10.34 -4.74
CA PHE A 49 6.62 10.01 -6.16
C PHE A 49 6.14 8.58 -6.36
N GLY A 50 5.23 8.39 -7.32
CA GLY A 50 4.86 7.09 -7.86
C GLY A 50 5.80 6.66 -8.99
N ASP A 51 7.11 6.88 -8.81
CA ASP A 51 8.14 6.51 -9.78
C ASP A 51 8.86 5.27 -9.26
N ASN A 52 8.74 4.17 -9.99
CA ASN A 52 9.38 2.89 -9.70
C ASN A 52 10.42 2.50 -10.76
N THR A 53 10.89 3.44 -11.59
CA THR A 53 11.85 3.17 -12.68
C THR A 53 13.18 2.58 -12.20
N GLN A 54 13.53 2.79 -10.93
CA GLN A 54 14.73 2.25 -10.28
C GLN A 54 14.39 1.40 -9.04
N GLY A 55 13.22 0.76 -9.03
CA GLY A 55 12.72 0.06 -7.85
C GLY A 55 12.04 1.02 -6.86
N CYS A 56 12.01 0.63 -5.58
CA CYS A 56 11.49 1.43 -4.47
C CYS A 56 12.61 2.02 -3.63
#